data_AF-A0A2R4MAZ3-F1
#
_entry.id   AF-A0A2R4MAZ3-F1
#
_cell.length_a   1.000
_cell.length_b   1.000
_cell.length_c   1.000
_cell.angle_alpha   90.00
_cell.angle_beta   90.00
_cell.angle_gamma   90.00
#
_symmetry.space_group_name_H-M   'P 1'
#
loop_
_entity.id
_entity.type
_entity.pdbx_description
1 polymer ?
#
loop_
_entity_poly.entity_id
_entity_poly.type
_entity_poly.pdbx_seq_one_letter_code
_entity_poly.pdbx_strand_id
1 'polypeptide(L)'
;MTSELFTNVRTGMLGLTGLVCLVYGAAALAMGTPQPFAFWVPGLFGVASSILIAIAAFAAGNANARRATDEGYVADRKQAEGIGFWVAILLYPAFAVPLWQDWVSYPTAFAAMGTLTAAAYLLSFVWADVKGRA
;
A
#
# COMPACT_ATOMS: atom_id res chain seq x y z
N MET A 1 -6.95 -22.93 -8.95
CA MET A 1 -5.98 -21.86 -9.29
C MET A 1 -4.59 -22.30 -8.84
N THR A 2 -3.52 -22.04 -9.61
CA THR A 2 -2.15 -22.41 -9.20
C THR A 2 -1.61 -21.46 -8.12
N SER A 3 -0.57 -21.89 -7.40
CA SER A 3 0.10 -21.05 -6.39
C SER A 3 0.68 -19.79 -7.04
N GLU A 4 1.37 -19.90 -8.16
CA GLU A 4 1.93 -18.76 -8.90
C GLU A 4 0.87 -17.74 -9.34
N LEU A 5 -0.26 -18.23 -9.87
CA LEU A 5 -1.35 -17.34 -10.28
C LEU A 5 -1.96 -16.59 -9.08
N PHE A 6 -2.11 -17.25 -7.92
CA PHE A 6 -2.53 -16.57 -6.69
C PHE A 6 -1.56 -15.44 -6.32
N THR A 7 -0.28 -15.76 -6.31
CA THR A 7 0.79 -14.82 -5.95
C THR A 7 0.80 -13.63 -6.91
N ASN A 8 0.61 -13.84 -8.21
CA ASN A 8 0.50 -12.76 -9.20
C ASN A 8 -0.73 -11.87 -8.99
N VAL A 9 -1.90 -12.46 -8.70
CA VAL A 9 -3.12 -11.69 -8.40
C VAL A 9 -2.91 -10.85 -7.15
N ARG A 10 -2.36 -11.42 -6.07
CA ARG A 10 -2.06 -10.70 -4.84
C ARG A 10 -1.12 -9.51 -5.08
N THR A 11 0.01 -9.76 -5.73
CA THR A 11 1.02 -8.73 -6.00
C THR A 11 0.46 -7.63 -6.90
N GLY A 12 -0.31 -7.98 -7.93
CA GLY A 12 -0.99 -7.02 -8.79
C GLY A 12 -2.00 -6.14 -8.04
N MET A 13 -2.85 -6.74 -7.20
CA MET A 13 -3.87 -6.00 -6.42
C MET A 13 -3.25 -5.09 -5.34
N LEU A 14 -2.23 -5.58 -4.64
CA LEU A 14 -1.50 -4.77 -3.65
C LEU A 14 -0.74 -3.64 -4.33
N GLY A 15 -0.11 -3.91 -5.48
CA GLY A 15 0.60 -2.90 -6.28
C GLY A 15 -0.31 -1.81 -6.79
N LEU A 16 -1.45 -2.19 -7.38
CA LEU A 16 -2.47 -1.24 -7.83
C LEU A 16 -2.97 -0.36 -6.67
N THR A 17 -3.30 -0.97 -5.53
CA THR A 17 -3.74 -0.21 -4.34
C THR A 17 -2.65 0.72 -3.83
N GLY A 18 -1.40 0.26 -3.79
CA GLY A 18 -0.25 1.07 -3.40
C GLY A 18 -0.04 2.27 -4.32
N LEU A 19 -0.19 2.08 -5.64
CA LEU A 19 -0.11 3.16 -6.62
C LEU A 19 -1.26 4.16 -6.47
N VAL A 20 -2.49 3.69 -6.23
CA VAL A 20 -3.64 4.58 -5.96
C VAL A 20 -3.37 5.43 -4.72
N CYS A 21 -2.89 4.83 -3.64
CA CYS A 21 -2.51 5.56 -2.43
C CYS A 21 -1.39 6.57 -2.70
N LEU A 22 -0.36 6.20 -3.46
CA LEU A 22 0.74 7.09 -3.81
C LEU A 22 0.27 8.29 -4.63
N VAL A 23 -0.51 8.04 -5.67
CA VAL A 23 -1.07 9.09 -6.54
C VAL A 23 -2.00 10.00 -5.75
N TYR A 24 -2.83 9.44 -4.86
CA TYR A 24 -3.72 10.23 -4.01
C TYR A 24 -2.93 11.16 -3.09
N GLY A 25 -1.92 10.63 -2.38
CA GLY A 25 -1.09 11.43 -1.48
C GLY A 25 -0.32 12.51 -2.21
N ALA A 26 0.28 12.19 -3.37
CA ALA A 26 0.97 13.17 -4.20
C ALA A 26 0.03 14.25 -4.74
N ALA A 27 -1.17 13.86 -5.20
CA ALA A 27 -2.16 14.81 -5.71
C ALA A 27 -2.70 15.73 -4.61
N ALA A 28 -2.89 15.23 -3.39
CA ALA A 28 -3.32 16.04 -2.26
C ALA A 28 -2.33 17.18 -1.98
N LEU A 29 -1.03 16.88 -2.03
CA LEU A 29 0.04 17.87 -1.87
C LEU A 29 0.10 18.84 -3.05
N ALA A 30 0.09 18.33 -4.28
CA ALA A 30 0.21 19.15 -5.48
C ALA A 30 -0.96 20.12 -5.66
N MET A 31 -2.17 19.71 -5.28
CA MET A 31 -3.38 20.51 -5.40
C MET A 31 -3.71 21.32 -4.14
N GLY A 32 -2.92 21.17 -3.06
CA GLY A 32 -3.15 21.86 -1.79
C GLY A 32 -4.52 21.56 -1.16
N THR A 33 -5.10 20.39 -1.44
CA THR A 33 -6.44 20.00 -0.99
C THR A 33 -6.41 18.59 -0.41
N PRO A 34 -7.11 18.33 0.72
CA PRO A 34 -7.17 16.99 1.30
C PRO A 34 -7.90 15.97 0.41
N GLN A 35 -8.69 16.46 -0.54
CA GLN A 35 -9.54 15.66 -1.41
C GLN A 35 -9.27 15.99 -2.89
N PRO A 36 -8.10 15.60 -3.43
CA PRO A 36 -7.79 15.79 -4.86
C PRO A 36 -8.81 15.07 -5.75
N PHE A 37 -9.29 13.93 -5.27
CA PHE A 37 -10.41 13.16 -5.81
C PHE A 37 -11.37 12.80 -4.67
N ALA A 38 -12.35 11.94 -4.95
CA ALA A 38 -13.24 11.43 -3.93
C ALA A 38 -12.47 10.70 -2.81
N PHE A 39 -12.72 11.10 -1.55
CA PHE A 39 -12.00 10.63 -0.35
C PHE A 39 -12.05 9.10 -0.15
N TRP A 40 -13.07 8.44 -0.69
CA TRP A 40 -13.26 7.00 -0.57
C TRP A 40 -12.44 6.18 -1.57
N VAL A 41 -11.78 6.80 -2.56
CA VAL A 41 -11.06 6.09 -3.63
C VAL A 41 -9.97 5.15 -3.08
N PRO A 42 -9.02 5.61 -2.24
CA PRO A 42 -8.01 4.70 -1.69
C PRO A 42 -8.63 3.55 -0.87
N GLY A 43 -9.68 3.85 -0.09
CA GLY A 43 -10.41 2.86 0.70
C GLY A 43 -11.11 1.81 -0.16
N LEU A 44 -11.77 2.24 -1.24
CA LEU A 44 -12.46 1.34 -2.17
C LEU A 44 -11.47 0.37 -2.84
N PHE A 45 -10.33 0.86 -3.31
CA PHE A 45 -9.30 0.01 -3.90
C PHE A 45 -8.72 -0.99 -2.90
N GLY A 46 -8.51 -0.56 -1.65
CA GLY A 46 -8.09 -1.46 -0.57
C GLY A 46 -9.10 -2.57 -0.28
N VAL A 47 -10.38 -2.22 -0.17
CA VAL A 47 -11.47 -3.19 0.07
C VAL A 47 -11.68 -4.11 -1.14
N ALA A 48 -11.71 -3.57 -2.36
CA ALA A 48 -11.85 -4.36 -3.57
C ALA A 48 -10.69 -5.35 -3.72
N SER A 49 -9.45 -4.89 -3.49
CA SER A 49 -8.27 -5.74 -3.53
C SER A 49 -8.31 -6.84 -2.48
N SER A 50 -8.72 -6.54 -1.24
CA SER A 50 -8.80 -7.57 -0.19
C SER A 50 -9.84 -8.64 -0.51
N ILE A 51 -11.00 -8.25 -1.03
CA ILE A 51 -12.04 -9.17 -1.50
C ILE A 51 -11.52 -10.06 -2.63
N LEU A 52 -10.88 -9.47 -3.64
CA LEU A 52 -10.34 -10.22 -4.78
C LEU A 52 -9.22 -11.19 -4.38
N ILE A 53 -8.34 -10.78 -3.46
CA ILE A 53 -7.30 -11.63 -2.89
C ILE A 53 -7.92 -12.79 -2.10
N ALA A 54 -8.99 -12.53 -1.33
CA ALA A 54 -9.69 -13.56 -0.56
C ALA A 54 -10.38 -14.59 -1.49
N ILE A 55 -11.04 -14.12 -2.55
CA ILE A 55 -11.65 -14.99 -3.57
C ILE A 55 -10.57 -15.84 -4.26
N ALA A 56 -9.44 -15.21 -4.61
CA ALA A 56 -8.31 -15.91 -5.22
C ALA A 56 -7.75 -16.97 -4.25
N ALA A 57 -7.54 -16.64 -2.97
CA ALA A 57 -7.07 -17.59 -1.97
C ALA A 57 -8.03 -18.80 -1.82
N PHE A 58 -9.35 -18.54 -1.81
CA PHE A 58 -10.36 -19.59 -1.78
C PHE A 58 -10.29 -20.48 -3.03
N ALA A 59 -10.15 -19.89 -4.23
CA ALA A 59 -10.03 -20.60 -5.50
C ALA A 59 -8.69 -21.35 -5.69
N ALA A 60 -7.63 -20.96 -4.98
CA ALA A 60 -6.37 -21.71 -4.91
C ALA A 60 -6.50 -22.99 -4.09
N GLY A 61 -7.36 -22.99 -3.07
CA GLY A 61 -7.46 -24.04 -2.07
C GLY A 61 -6.28 -24.04 -1.09
N ASN A 62 -6.47 -24.71 0.06
CA ASN A 62 -5.53 -24.65 1.19
C ASN A 62 -4.08 -25.01 0.83
N ALA A 63 -3.87 -26.01 -0.03
CA ALA A 63 -2.52 -26.46 -0.38
C ALA A 63 -1.73 -25.40 -1.17
N ASN A 64 -2.34 -24.80 -2.21
CA ASN A 64 -1.69 -23.78 -3.03
C ASN A 64 -1.61 -22.42 -2.33
N ALA A 65 -2.63 -22.08 -1.53
CA ALA A 65 -2.61 -20.89 -0.70
C ALA A 65 -1.45 -20.93 0.31
N ARG A 66 -1.26 -22.06 1.01
CA ARG A 66 -0.12 -22.23 1.93
C ARG A 66 1.23 -22.12 1.24
N ARG A 67 1.39 -22.70 0.04
CA ARG A 67 2.63 -22.56 -0.74
C ARG A 67 2.92 -21.11 -1.14
N ALA A 68 1.90 -20.32 -1.42
CA ALA A 68 2.05 -18.91 -1.78
C ALA A 68 2.23 -17.98 -0.56
N THR A 69 2.00 -18.48 0.65
CA THR A 69 2.18 -17.77 1.92
C THR A 69 3.23 -18.47 2.77
N ASP A 70 4.31 -18.90 2.12
CA ASP A 70 5.44 -19.58 2.74
C ASP A 70 6.35 -18.62 3.51
N GLU A 71 7.54 -19.09 3.88
CA GLU A 71 8.53 -18.30 4.62
C GLU A 71 9.00 -17.07 3.84
N GLY A 72 9.06 -17.13 2.51
CA GLY A 72 9.40 -16.01 1.65
C GLY A 72 8.37 -14.89 1.78
N TYR A 73 7.09 -15.23 1.67
CA TYR A 73 6.01 -14.27 1.90
C TYR A 73 6.07 -13.61 3.29
N VAL A 74 6.39 -14.38 4.33
CA VAL A 74 6.51 -13.84 5.70
C VAL A 74 7.69 -12.89 5.83
N ALA A 75 8.84 -13.22 5.22
CA ALA A 75 10.01 -12.37 5.20
C ALA A 75 9.73 -11.05 4.46
N ASP A 76 9.13 -11.11 3.28
CA ASP A 76 8.76 -9.95 2.46
C ASP A 76 7.77 -9.04 3.21
N ARG A 77 6.76 -9.64 3.85
CA ARG A 77 5.79 -8.91 4.67
C ARG A 77 6.49 -8.19 5.82
N LYS A 78 7.39 -8.85 6.55
CA LYS A 78 8.11 -8.26 7.68
C LYS A 78 9.01 -7.11 7.23
N GLN A 79 9.66 -7.24 6.06
CA GLN A 79 10.44 -6.17 5.48
C GLN A 79 9.56 -4.96 5.14
N ALA A 80 8.41 -5.20 4.48
CA ALA A 80 7.46 -4.16 4.13
C ALA A 80 6.86 -3.46 5.36
N GLU A 81 6.54 -4.21 6.42
CA GLU A 81 6.11 -3.67 7.72
C GLU A 81 7.16 -2.72 8.30
N GLY A 82 8.43 -3.11 8.28
CA GLY A 82 9.54 -2.27 8.74
C GLY A 82 9.68 -0.98 7.93
N ILE A 83 9.61 -1.07 6.60
CA ILE A 83 9.66 0.11 5.72
C ILE A 83 8.45 1.02 5.98
N GLY A 84 7.24 0.47 5.99
CA GLY A 84 6.02 1.23 6.24
C GLY A 84 6.03 1.94 7.59
N PHE A 85 6.52 1.26 8.64
CA PHE A 85 6.69 1.85 9.98
C PHE A 85 7.66 3.04 9.97
N TRP A 86 8.85 2.87 9.38
CA TRP A 86 9.83 3.96 9.33
C TRP A 86 9.37 5.12 8.47
N VAL A 87 8.70 4.86 7.33
CA VAL A 87 8.10 5.92 6.52
C VAL A 87 7.02 6.68 7.32
N ALA A 88 6.14 5.97 8.04
CA ALA A 88 5.13 6.61 8.88
C ALA A 88 5.76 7.55 9.90
N ILE A 89 6.84 7.12 10.57
CA ILE A 89 7.57 7.94 11.53
C ILE A 89 8.20 9.16 10.85
N LEU A 90 8.87 8.97 9.71
CA LEU A 90 9.58 10.05 9.00
C LEU A 90 8.62 11.09 8.40
N LEU A 91 7.39 10.71 8.10
CA LEU A 91 6.37 11.64 7.61
C LEU A 91 6.03 12.72 8.63
N TYR A 92 6.05 12.44 9.95
CA TYR A 92 5.78 13.46 10.97
C TYR A 92 6.77 14.64 10.94
N PRO A 93 8.09 14.44 11.08
CA PRO A 93 9.05 15.54 10.96
C PRO A 93 9.10 16.13 9.55
N ALA A 94 8.88 15.33 8.50
CA ALA A 94 8.83 15.84 7.12
C ALA A 94 7.68 16.82 6.90
N PHE A 95 6.53 16.58 7.52
CA PHE A 95 5.36 17.47 7.44
C PHE A 95 5.33 18.57 8.52
N ALA A 96 6.14 18.47 9.57
CA ALA A 96 6.21 19.47 10.63
C ALA A 96 6.64 20.85 10.09
N VAL A 97 7.65 20.90 9.22
CA VAL A 97 8.14 22.18 8.64
C VAL A 97 7.11 22.81 7.69
N PRO A 98 6.54 22.09 6.70
CA PRO A 98 5.47 22.64 5.86
C PRO A 98 4.23 23.10 6.63
N LEU A 99 3.87 22.41 7.71
CA LEU A 99 2.76 22.82 8.59
C LEU A 99 3.11 24.09 9.37
N TRP A 100 4.33 24.20 9.90
CA TRP A 100 4.76 25.38 10.64
C TRP A 100 4.86 26.64 9.77
N GLN A 101 5.13 26.48 8.49
CA GLN A 101 5.23 27.58 7.52
C GLN A 101 3.91 27.85 6.77
N ASP A 102 2.82 27.21 7.17
CA ASP A 102 1.50 27.29 6.51
C ASP A 102 1.53 26.94 5.00
N TRP A 103 2.52 26.16 4.55
CA TRP A 103 2.61 25.68 3.17
C TRP A 103 1.59 24.59 2.85
N VAL A 104 1.20 23.82 3.87
CA VAL A 104 0.24 22.73 3.75
C VAL A 104 -0.74 22.83 4.91
N SER A 105 -2.04 22.71 4.64
CA SER A 105 -3.06 22.69 5.70
C SER A 105 -3.06 21.34 6.44
N TYR A 106 -3.43 21.35 7.72
CA TYR A 106 -3.56 20.12 8.52
C TYR A 106 -4.36 19.00 7.82
N PRO A 107 -5.55 19.25 7.25
CA PRO A 107 -6.30 18.20 6.56
C PRO A 107 -5.52 17.59 5.38
N THR A 108 -4.82 18.42 4.61
CA THR A 108 -4.04 17.97 3.45
C THR A 108 -2.84 17.14 3.88
N ALA A 109 -2.15 17.58 4.94
CA ALA A 109 -1.05 16.83 5.53
C ALA A 109 -1.52 15.44 6.01
N PHE A 110 -2.62 15.35 6.76
CA PHE A 110 -3.15 14.07 7.23
C PHE A 110 -3.57 13.14 6.08
N ALA A 111 -4.24 13.67 5.06
CA ALA A 111 -4.64 12.89 3.88
C ALA A 111 -3.42 12.33 3.13
N ALA A 112 -2.39 13.16 2.93
CA ALA A 112 -1.14 12.75 2.30
C ALA A 112 -0.38 11.74 3.16
N MET A 113 -0.18 12.02 4.45
CA MET A 113 0.57 11.15 5.35
C MET A 113 -0.06 9.75 5.46
N GLY A 114 -1.39 9.68 5.59
CA GLY A 114 -2.10 8.40 5.69
C GLY A 114 -1.96 7.56 4.41
N THR A 115 -2.16 8.19 3.25
CA THR A 115 -2.07 7.48 1.97
C THR A 115 -0.63 7.13 1.59
N LEU A 116 0.36 8.00 1.85
CA LEU A 116 1.77 7.71 1.64
C LEU A 116 2.29 6.58 2.53
N THR A 117 1.81 6.49 3.78
CA THR A 117 2.15 5.37 4.67
C THR A 117 1.64 4.04 4.10
N ALA A 118 0.38 4.00 3.66
CA ALA A 118 -0.19 2.82 3.03
C ALA A 118 0.55 2.44 1.73
N ALA A 119 0.87 3.44 0.90
CA ALA A 119 1.64 3.25 -0.32
C ALA A 119 3.03 2.66 -0.03
N ALA A 120 3.73 3.17 0.98
CA ALA A 120 5.05 2.69 1.36
C ALA A 120 5.03 1.20 1.73
N TYR A 121 4.07 0.77 2.56
CA TYR A 121 3.91 -0.64 2.90
C TYR A 121 3.56 -1.49 1.66
N LEU A 122 2.53 -1.11 0.91
CA LEU A 122 2.02 -1.93 -0.21
C LEU A 122 3.04 -2.07 -1.35
N LEU A 123 3.71 -0.97 -1.71
CA LEU A 123 4.69 -0.97 -2.79
C LEU A 123 6.01 -1.63 -2.38
N SER A 124 6.43 -1.49 -1.12
CA SER A 124 7.62 -2.20 -0.63
C SER A 124 7.41 -3.70 -0.56
N PHE A 125 6.20 -4.14 -0.17
CA PHE A 125 5.82 -5.55 -0.24
C PHE A 125 5.92 -6.07 -1.68
N VAL A 126 5.31 -5.37 -2.64
CA VAL A 126 5.35 -5.76 -4.06
C VAL A 126 6.77 -5.79 -4.60
N TRP A 127 7.60 -4.83 -4.22
CA TRP A 127 8.99 -4.80 -4.63
C TRP A 127 9.80 -5.98 -4.09
N ALA A 128 9.64 -6.30 -2.79
CA ALA A 128 10.31 -7.43 -2.17
C ALA A 128 9.87 -8.76 -2.82
N ASP A 129 8.56 -8.93 -2.99
CA ASP A 129 7.96 -10.14 -3.56
C ASP A 129 8.28 -10.32 -5.06
N VAL A 130 8.46 -9.25 -5.85
CA VAL A 130 8.97 -9.35 -7.22
C VAL A 130 10.47 -9.67 -7.24
N LYS A 131 11.25 -9.03 -6.36
CA LYS A 131 12.70 -9.25 -6.26
C LYS A 131 13.05 -10.68 -5.82
N GLY A 132 12.29 -11.26 -4.88
CA GLY A 132 12.51 -12.62 -4.40
C GLY A 132 12.23 -13.71 -5.44
N ARG A 133 11.62 -13.36 -6.58
CA ARG A 133 11.29 -14.28 -7.68
C ARG A 133 12.22 -14.18 -8.88
N ALA A 134 13.08 -13.16 -8.94
CA ALA A 134 14.04 -12.92 -10.02
C ALA A 134 15.39 -13.58 -9.70
#